data_AF-A0A7Y2GLE8-F1
#
_entry.id   AF-A0A7Y2GLE8-F1
#
_cell.length_a   1.000
_cell.length_b   1.000
_cell.length_c   1.000
_cell.angle_alpha   90.00
_cell.angle_beta   90.00
_cell.angle_gamma   90.00
#
_symmetry.space_group_name_H-M   'P 1'
#
loop_
_entity.id
_entity.type
_entity.pdbx_description
1 polymer ?
#
loop_
_entity_poly.entity_id
_entity_poly.type
_entity_poly.pdbx_seq_one_letter_code
_entity_poly.pdbx_strand_id
1 'polypeptide(L)'
;LYCSVADHGMWFDAWPLVMHLGYEQRPLHMTYGDDTEITKDELRQFVAAYDQFGIPIDWRRGDVAVVCNYRFAHGRPGIELGEGEARELGVLLGEKYDRVGALPDKW
;
A
#
# COMPACT_ATOMS: atom_id res chain seq x y z
N LEU A 1 -1.66 -6.69 7.80
CA LEU A 1 -1.33 -5.26 7.65
C LEU A 1 -2.65 -4.49 7.69
N TYR A 2 -2.85 -3.58 8.64
CA TYR A 2 -4.16 -2.93 8.84
C TYR A 2 -4.26 -1.52 8.23
N CYS A 3 -3.15 -0.97 7.74
CA CYS A 3 -3.15 0.30 7.00
C CYS A 3 -2.13 0.26 5.84
N SER A 4 -2.45 0.94 4.74
CA SER A 4 -1.55 1.22 3.63
C SER A 4 -1.45 2.72 3.40
N VAL A 5 -0.30 3.21 2.95
CA VAL A 5 -0.18 4.61 2.49
C VAL A 5 -1.14 4.89 1.32
N ALA A 6 -1.52 3.86 0.57
CA ALA A 6 -2.54 3.94 -0.48
C ALA A 6 -3.94 4.33 0.05
N ASP A 7 -4.16 4.21 1.36
CA ASP A 7 -5.39 4.56 2.06
C ASP A 7 -5.29 5.96 2.69
N HIS A 8 -4.48 6.87 2.12
CA HIS A 8 -4.38 8.26 2.57
C HIS A 8 -4.48 9.24 1.40
N GLY A 9 -4.99 10.45 1.64
CA GLY A 9 -5.08 11.55 0.68
C GLY A 9 -3.78 11.86 -0.10
N MET A 10 -2.60 11.54 0.43
CA MET A 10 -1.30 11.70 -0.22
C MET A 10 -1.10 10.76 -1.42
N TRP A 11 -1.63 9.54 -1.35
CA TRP A 11 -1.55 8.59 -2.47
C TRP A 11 -2.17 9.15 -3.76
N PHE A 12 -3.19 9.99 -3.59
CA PHE A 12 -3.95 10.56 -4.70
C PHE A 12 -3.28 11.79 -5.34
N ASP A 13 -2.09 12.20 -4.88
CA ASP A 13 -1.32 13.28 -5.53
C ASP A 13 -0.99 12.97 -7.00
N ALA A 14 -0.79 11.68 -7.32
CA ALA A 14 -0.46 11.22 -8.67
C ALA A 14 -1.65 10.59 -9.42
N TRP A 15 -2.87 10.65 -8.88
CA TRP A 15 -4.04 9.99 -9.47
C TRP A 15 -4.86 10.95 -10.34
N PRO A 16 -4.89 10.78 -11.68
CA PRO A 16 -5.49 11.76 -12.59
C PRO A 16 -6.97 12.10 -12.30
N LEU A 17 -7.74 11.11 -11.83
CA LEU A 17 -9.17 11.28 -11.60
C LEU A 17 -9.50 12.09 -10.34
N VAL A 18 -8.59 12.23 -9.39
CA VAL A 18 -8.87 12.82 -8.06
C VAL A 18 -7.81 13.79 -7.55
N MET A 19 -6.65 13.89 -8.21
CA MET A 19 -5.55 14.77 -7.80
C MET A 19 -5.94 16.26 -7.71
N HIS A 20 -6.98 16.68 -8.42
CA HIS A 20 -7.49 18.05 -8.45
C HIS A 20 -8.34 18.43 -7.22
N LEU A 21 -8.78 17.44 -6.43
CA LEU A 21 -9.55 17.68 -5.21
C LEU A 21 -8.63 18.21 -4.09
N GLY A 22 -9.19 19.05 -3.22
CA GLY A 22 -8.51 19.46 -2.00
C GLY A 22 -8.15 18.24 -1.15
N TYR A 23 -7.05 18.32 -0.40
CA TYR A 23 -6.48 17.15 0.30
C TYR A 23 -7.51 16.38 1.16
N GLU A 24 -8.32 17.11 1.94
CA GLU A 24 -9.38 16.56 2.80
C GLU A 24 -10.60 16.00 2.05
N GLN A 25 -10.72 16.31 0.76
CA GLN A 25 -11.81 15.82 -0.09
C GLN A 25 -11.43 14.55 -0.85
N ARG A 26 -10.17 14.12 -0.73
CA ARG A 26 -9.67 12.92 -1.40
C ARG A 26 -10.19 11.68 -0.67
N PRO A 27 -10.35 10.55 -1.38
CA PRO A 27 -10.83 9.32 -0.77
C PRO A 27 -9.91 8.82 0.34
N LEU A 28 -10.43 7.94 1.19
CA LEU A 28 -9.65 7.20 2.19
C LEU A 28 -8.89 8.17 3.12
N HIS A 29 -9.62 9.05 3.82
CA HIS A 29 -9.01 9.84 4.91
C HIS A 29 -8.72 8.91 6.09
N MET A 30 -7.48 8.90 6.56
CA MET A 30 -7.04 7.99 7.62
C MET A 30 -6.83 8.77 8.92
N THR A 31 -7.46 8.26 9.97
CA THR A 31 -7.28 8.69 11.36
C THR A 31 -6.75 7.52 12.18
N TYR A 32 -6.29 7.81 13.39
CA TYR A 32 -6.12 6.77 14.41
C TYR A 32 -7.48 6.16 14.78
N GLY A 33 -7.46 4.99 15.44
CA GLY A 33 -8.68 4.29 15.83
C GLY A 33 -9.57 5.03 16.84
N ASP A 34 -9.11 6.15 17.38
CA ASP A 34 -9.84 7.09 18.23
C ASP A 34 -10.27 8.37 17.49
N ASP A 35 -10.22 8.35 16.16
CA ASP A 35 -10.54 9.46 15.25
C ASP A 35 -9.58 10.65 15.32
N THR A 36 -8.46 10.55 16.05
CA THR A 36 -7.43 11.60 16.01
C THR A 36 -6.68 11.61 14.67
N GLU A 37 -6.32 12.81 14.22
CA GLU A 37 -5.63 13.01 12.94
C GLU A 37 -4.21 12.41 12.96
N ILE A 38 -3.84 11.75 11.87
CA ILE A 38 -2.44 11.37 11.65
C ILE A 38 -1.71 12.58 11.07
N THR A 39 -0.70 13.05 11.78
CA THR A 39 0.06 14.24 11.36
C THR A 39 0.89 13.95 10.11
N LYS A 40 1.25 15.02 9.38
CA LYS A 40 2.12 14.91 8.20
C LYS A 40 3.49 14.30 8.52
N ASP A 41 4.03 14.55 9.71
CA ASP A 41 5.34 14.02 10.11
C ASP A 41 5.26 12.54 10.45
N GLU A 42 4.16 12.08 11.05
CA GLU A 42 3.89 10.64 11.25
C GLU A 42 3.70 9.91 9.92
N LEU A 43 2.98 10.50 8.96
CA LEU A 43 2.84 9.93 7.61
C LEU A 43 4.19 9.83 6.90
N ARG A 44 5.05 10.85 7.02
CA ARG A 44 6.42 10.81 6.47
C ARG A 44 7.25 9.73 7.12
N GLN A 45 7.18 9.59 8.45
CA GLN A 45 7.86 8.52 9.17
C GLN A 45 7.37 7.14 8.70
N PHE A 46 6.06 6.99 8.51
CA PHE A 46 5.45 5.76 8.03
C PHE A 46 5.99 5.38 6.65
N VAL A 47 5.97 6.31 5.68
CA VAL A 47 6.54 6.08 4.34
C VAL A 47 8.04 5.79 4.40
N ALA A 48 8.80 6.54 5.20
CA ALA A 48 10.24 6.37 5.32
C ALA A 48 10.62 4.96 5.81
N ALA A 49 9.80 4.31 6.63
CA ALA A 49 10.03 2.93 7.03
C ALA A 49 9.95 1.95 5.84
N TYR A 50 9.01 2.16 4.91
CA TYR A 50 8.93 1.35 3.69
C TYR A 50 10.12 1.60 2.78
N ASP A 51 10.53 2.85 2.61
CA ASP A 51 11.66 3.19 1.75
C ASP A 51 12.98 2.64 2.31
N GLN A 52 13.16 2.69 3.63
CA GLN A 52 14.39 2.24 4.28
C GLN A 52 14.51 0.71 4.33
N PHE A 53 13.40 0.00 4.54
CA PHE A 53 13.40 -1.45 4.77
C PHE A 53 12.78 -2.27 3.63
N GLY A 54 12.27 -1.60 2.60
CA GLY A 54 11.71 -2.22 1.40
C GLY A 54 12.76 -2.96 0.59
N ILE A 55 12.36 -4.11 0.03
CA ILE A 55 13.21 -4.93 -0.82
C ILE A 55 12.66 -4.83 -2.24
N PRO A 56 13.29 -4.07 -3.15
CA PRO A 56 12.85 -4.01 -4.54
C PRO A 56 13.06 -5.36 -5.22
N ILE A 57 12.07 -5.80 -5.99
CA ILE A 57 12.16 -7.00 -6.82
C ILE A 57 12.35 -6.56 -8.27
N ASP A 58 13.55 -6.77 -8.79
CA ASP A 58 13.88 -6.56 -10.20
C ASP A 58 13.40 -7.75 -11.04
N TRP A 59 12.11 -7.74 -11.36
CA TRP A 59 11.41 -8.84 -11.99
C TRP A 59 11.98 -9.20 -13.36
N ARG A 60 12.29 -10.49 -13.54
CA ARG A 60 12.59 -11.10 -14.83
C ARG A 60 11.51 -12.10 -15.21
N ARG A 61 11.35 -12.33 -16.51
CA ARG A 61 10.39 -13.32 -17.00
C ARG A 61 10.72 -14.69 -16.43
N GLY A 62 9.75 -15.29 -15.73
CA GLY A 62 9.88 -16.58 -15.07
C GLY A 62 10.14 -16.50 -13.56
N ASP A 63 10.44 -15.33 -13.03
CA ASP A 63 10.56 -15.14 -11.58
C ASP A 63 9.21 -15.36 -10.88
N VAL A 64 9.29 -15.94 -9.68
CA VAL A 64 8.15 -16.14 -8.80
C VAL A 64 8.54 -15.66 -7.41
N ALA A 65 7.78 -14.69 -6.88
CA ALA A 65 7.92 -14.28 -5.48
C ALA A 65 6.77 -14.86 -4.65
N VAL A 66 7.12 -15.48 -3.52
CA VAL A 66 6.15 -15.94 -2.52
C VAL A 66 6.33 -15.09 -1.27
N VAL A 67 5.27 -14.37 -0.89
CA VAL A 67 5.31 -13.39 0.19
C VAL A 67 4.30 -13.77 1.27
N CYS A 68 4.75 -13.82 2.52
CA CYS A 68 3.85 -14.03 3.65
C CYS A 68 3.06 -12.75 3.93
N ASN A 69 1.78 -12.74 3.56
CA ASN A 69 0.89 -11.57 3.69
C ASN A 69 0.66 -11.10 5.15
N TYR A 70 1.03 -11.92 6.14
CA TYR A 70 1.00 -11.55 7.56
C TYR A 70 2.24 -10.76 8.00
N ARG A 71 3.37 -10.92 7.31
CA ARG A 71 4.67 -10.35 7.71
C ARG A 71 5.14 -9.21 6.82
N PHE A 72 4.63 -9.17 5.59
CA PHE A 72 5.07 -8.20 4.60
C PHE A 72 3.89 -7.39 4.09
N ALA A 73 4.12 -6.10 3.98
CA ALA A 73 3.40 -5.26 3.05
C ALA A 73 4.06 -5.35 1.67
N HIS A 74 3.29 -5.08 0.61
CA HIS A 74 3.83 -4.98 -0.73
C HIS A 74 3.17 -3.84 -1.48
N GLY A 75 3.90 -3.29 -2.44
CA GLY A 75 3.45 -2.22 -3.31
C GLY A 75 4.14 -2.32 -4.67
N ARG A 76 3.92 -1.33 -5.52
CA ARG A 76 4.57 -1.26 -6.82
C ARG A 76 5.09 0.17 -7.04
N PRO A 77 6.37 0.34 -7.40
CA PRO A 77 6.85 1.65 -7.85
C PRO A 77 6.16 2.04 -9.17
N GLY A 78 6.34 3.31 -9.56
CA GLY A 78 6.07 3.73 -10.94
C GLY A 78 6.88 2.88 -11.91
N ILE A 79 6.33 2.61 -13.09
CA ILE A 79 7.03 1.94 -14.19
C ILE A 79 6.92 2.79 -15.43
N GLU A 80 7.96 2.77 -16.25
CA GLU A 80 7.97 3.35 -17.59
C GLU A 80 8.13 2.18 -18.57
N LEU A 81 7.25 2.12 -19.58
CA LEU A 81 7.29 1.11 -20.62
C LEU A 81 7.70 1.77 -21.94
N GLY A 82 8.65 1.16 -22.64
CA GLY A 82 9.00 1.55 -24.00
C GLY A 82 7.90 1.23 -25.02
N GLU A 83 8.10 1.68 -26.26
CA GLU A 83 7.18 1.37 -27.36
C GLU A 83 7.10 -0.15 -27.59
N GLY A 84 5.88 -0.70 -27.51
CA GLY A 84 5.63 -2.12 -27.69
C GLY A 84 5.97 -3.00 -26.48
N GLU A 85 6.48 -2.43 -25.38
CA GLU A 85 6.71 -3.17 -24.14
C GLU A 85 5.42 -3.37 -23.35
N ALA A 86 5.31 -4.53 -22.70
CA ALA A 86 4.23 -4.86 -21.79
C ALA A 86 4.78 -5.52 -20.54
N ARG A 87 4.17 -5.21 -19.39
CA ARG A 87 4.46 -5.86 -18.11
C ARG A 87 3.21 -6.55 -17.60
N GLU A 88 3.27 -7.87 -17.52
CA GLU A 88 2.22 -8.71 -16.96
C GLU A 88 2.75 -9.46 -15.74
N LEU A 89 1.95 -9.50 -14.68
CA LEU A 89 2.19 -10.30 -13.49
C LEU A 89 0.95 -11.11 -13.16
N GLY A 90 1.10 -12.43 -13.10
CA GLY A 90 0.09 -13.31 -12.51
C GLY A 90 0.13 -13.23 -10.98
N VAL A 91 -1.03 -13.22 -10.34
CA VAL A 91 -1.15 -13.19 -8.88
C VAL A 91 -2.02 -14.35 -8.42
N LEU A 92 -1.53 -15.07 -7.41
CA LEU A 92 -2.28 -16.12 -6.72
C LEU A 92 -2.34 -15.76 -5.24
N LEU A 93 -3.52 -15.88 -4.65
CA LEU A 93 -3.70 -15.79 -3.21
C LEU A 93 -3.71 -17.20 -2.64
N GLY A 94 -3.00 -17.40 -1.53
CA GLY A 94 -3.00 -18.66 -0.79
C GLY A 94 -4.34 -18.93 -0.11
N GLU A 95 -4.32 -19.88 0.82
CA GLU A 95 -5.50 -20.23 1.61
C GLU A 95 -6.06 -19.01 2.37
N LYS A 96 -7.39 -18.87 2.33
CA LYS A 96 -8.10 -17.82 3.03
C LYS A 96 -8.43 -18.32 4.43
N TYR A 97 -8.32 -17.43 5.41
CA TYR A 97 -8.73 -17.70 6.78
C TYR A 97 -10.06 -17.00 7.06
N ASP A 98 -10.89 -17.63 7.88
CA ASP A 98 -12.12 -17.01 8.36
C ASP A 98 -11.79 -15.83 9.27
N ARG A 99 -12.43 -14.69 9.01
CA ARG A 99 -12.27 -13.50 9.84
C ARG A 99 -12.94 -13.74 11.19
N VAL A 100 -12.13 -13.80 12.25
CA VAL A 100 -12.61 -14.03 13.62
C VAL A 100 -13.18 -12.78 14.32
N GLY A 101 -13.14 -11.63 13.65
CA GLY A 101 -13.60 -10.35 14.20
C GLY A 101 -12.59 -9.70 15.16
N ALA A 102 -13.04 -8.66 15.87
CA ALA A 102 -12.26 -8.03 16.94
C ALA A 102 -12.28 -8.93 18.18
N LEU A 103 -11.11 -9.19 18.77
CA LEU A 103 -10.99 -9.97 20.00
C LEU A 103 -10.76 -9.00 21.18
N PRO A 104 -11.50 -9.12 22.31
CA PRO A 104 -11.39 -8.19 23.43
C PRO A 104 -9.99 -8.09 24.06
N ASP A 105 -9.15 -9.09 23.83
CA ASP A 105 -7.82 -9.26 24.44
C ASP A 105 -6.66 -9.11 23.44
N LYS A 106 -6.93 -8.74 22.18
CA LYS A 106 -5.93 -8.57 21.13
C LYS A 106 -6.05 -7.18 20.50
N TRP A 107 -4.91 -6.48 20.45
CA TRP A 107 -4.72 -5.17 19.85
C TRP A 107 -3.99 -5.33 18.51
#